data_AF-A0A097EIZ3-F1
#
_entry.id   AF-A0A097EIZ3-F1
#
_cell.length_a   1.000
_cell.length_b   1.000
_cell.length_c   1.000
_cell.angle_alpha   90.00
_cell.angle_beta   90.00
_cell.angle_gamma   90.00
#
_symmetry.space_group_name_H-M   'P 1'
#
loop_
_entity.id
_entity.type
_entity.pdbx_description
1 polymer ?
#
loop_
_entity_poly.entity_id
_entity_poly.type
_entity_poly.pdbx_seq_one_letter_code
_entity_poly.pdbx_strand_id
1 'polypeptide(L)'
;MQRAIIFYLLAIVLVFSLVITGRENDPVRLLPWFVTIGLAAANIFTVGLLRSRRLKALVNDESTRQHRAMAITSGFWAALVAALLLSLLATLLPMTAILTARTILTATLVATLVSFATLELRAAR
;
A
#
# COMPACT_ATOMS: atom_id res chain seq x y z
N MET A 1 -18.68 2.92 -3.52
CA MET A 1 -18.27 1.79 -4.38
C MET A 1 -17.09 2.10 -5.32
N GLN A 2 -17.15 3.12 -6.20
CA GLN A 2 -16.07 3.43 -7.15
C GLN A 2 -14.67 3.62 -6.51
N ARG A 3 -14.59 4.19 -5.31
CA ARG A 3 -13.30 4.43 -4.62
C ARG A 3 -12.60 3.13 -4.18
N ALA A 4 -13.35 2.16 -3.64
CA ALA A 4 -12.79 0.88 -3.21
C ALA A 4 -12.13 0.12 -4.38
N ILE A 5 -12.72 0.19 -5.57
CA ILE A 5 -12.17 -0.42 -6.79
C ILE A 5 -10.78 0.15 -7.11
N ILE A 6 -10.60 1.46 -6.99
CA ILE A 6 -9.29 2.12 -7.25
C ILE A 6 -8.22 1.59 -6.29
N PHE A 7 -8.55 1.39 -5.02
CA PHE A 7 -7.61 0.84 -4.03
C PHE A 7 -7.22 -0.61 -4.35
N TYR A 8 -8.17 -1.45 -4.78
CA TYR A 8 -7.87 -2.80 -5.24
C TYR A 8 -7.01 -2.82 -6.51
N LEU A 9 -7.33 -1.98 -7.50
CA LEU A 9 -6.54 -1.88 -8.73
C LEU A 9 -5.10 -1.43 -8.43
N LEU A 10 -4.90 -0.45 -7.55
CA LEU A 10 -3.57 -0.02 -7.12
C LEU A 10 -2.81 -1.14 -6.41
N ALA A 11 -3.48 -1.93 -5.56
CA ALA A 11 -2.86 -3.08 -4.92
C ALA A 11 -2.40 -4.13 -5.95
N ILE A 12 -3.23 -4.43 -6.95
CA ILE A 12 -2.87 -5.37 -8.04
C ILE A 12 -1.67 -4.83 -8.84
N VAL A 13 -1.70 -3.54 -9.21
CA VAL A 13 -0.60 -2.90 -9.95
C VAL A 13 0.71 -2.95 -9.16
N LEU A 14 0.68 -2.75 -7.84
CA LEU A 14 1.86 -2.83 -6.98
C LEU A 14 2.46 -4.24 -6.98
N VAL A 15 1.63 -5.28 -6.82
CA VAL A 15 2.10 -6.68 -6.86
C VAL A 15 2.69 -7.00 -8.23
N PHE A 16 1.98 -6.63 -9.30
CA PHE A 16 2.44 -6.88 -10.67
C PHE A 16 3.76 -6.16 -10.97
N SER A 17 3.89 -4.91 -10.53
CA SER A 17 5.13 -4.13 -10.64
C SER A 17 6.30 -4.81 -9.94
N LEU A 18 6.10 -5.32 -8.72
CA LEU A 18 7.13 -6.06 -7.98
C LEU A 18 7.56 -7.33 -8.74
N VAL A 19 6.63 -8.09 -9.31
CA VAL A 19 6.95 -9.33 -10.05
C VAL A 19 7.78 -9.04 -11.30
N ILE A 20 7.40 -8.03 -12.08
CA ILE A 20 8.11 -7.69 -13.33
C ILE A 20 9.50 -7.13 -13.05
N THR A 21 9.59 -6.19 -12.11
CA THR A 21 10.82 -5.43 -11.89
C THR A 21 11.67 -6.01 -10.76
N GLY A 22 11.24 -7.08 -10.10
CA GLY A 22 11.85 -7.63 -8.88
C GLY A 22 13.29 -8.13 -9.04
N ARG A 23 13.74 -8.39 -10.27
CA ARG A 23 15.12 -8.82 -10.55
C ARG A 23 16.04 -7.67 -10.99
N GLU A 24 15.47 -6.49 -11.20
CA GLU A 24 16.18 -5.33 -11.71
C GLU A 24 16.82 -4.54 -10.56
N ASN A 25 18.11 -4.24 -10.69
CA ASN A 25 18.85 -3.43 -9.71
C ASN A 25 19.24 -2.04 -10.26
N ASP A 26 18.96 -1.76 -11.54
CA ASP A 26 19.25 -0.47 -12.16
C ASP A 26 18.37 0.63 -11.53
N PRO A 27 18.96 1.66 -10.89
CA PRO A 27 18.22 2.75 -10.25
C PRO A 27 17.20 3.43 -11.18
N VAL A 28 17.52 3.60 -12.46
CA VAL A 28 16.64 4.28 -13.42
C VAL A 28 15.39 3.46 -13.68
N ARG A 29 15.52 2.14 -13.74
CA ARG A 29 14.39 1.21 -13.94
C ARG A 29 13.55 1.03 -12.68
N LEU A 30 14.05 1.42 -11.52
CA LEU A 30 13.32 1.42 -10.25
C LEU A 30 12.45 2.67 -10.05
N LEU A 31 12.72 3.77 -10.77
CA LEU A 31 11.95 5.01 -10.66
C LEU A 31 10.42 4.82 -10.80
N PRO A 32 9.91 4.06 -11.80
CA PRO A 32 8.47 3.83 -11.93
C PRO A 32 7.87 3.14 -10.71
N TRP A 33 8.61 2.22 -10.09
CA TRP A 33 8.17 1.54 -8.87
C TRP A 33 8.10 2.50 -7.68
N PHE A 34 9.11 3.36 -7.49
CA PHE A 34 9.07 4.40 -6.46
C PHE A 34 7.90 5.36 -6.64
N VAL A 35 7.63 5.79 -7.89
CA VAL A 35 6.47 6.64 -8.21
C VAL A 35 5.18 5.92 -7.85
N THR A 36 5.04 4.64 -8.19
CA THR A 36 3.84 3.84 -7.89
C THR A 36 3.60 3.72 -6.38
N ILE A 37 4.65 3.47 -5.60
CA ILE A 37 4.59 3.44 -4.13
C ILE A 37 4.20 4.81 -3.56
N GLY A 38 4.83 5.88 -4.06
CA GLY A 38 4.52 7.25 -3.64
C GLY A 38 3.07 7.60 -3.90
N LEU A 39 2.54 7.25 -5.08
CA LEU A 39 1.14 7.46 -5.44
C LEU A 39 0.19 6.61 -4.59
N ALA A 40 0.52 5.35 -4.33
CA ALA A 40 -0.29 4.46 -3.49
C ALA A 40 -0.36 4.97 -2.04
N ALA A 41 0.77 5.35 -1.46
CA ALA A 41 0.84 5.94 -0.13
C ALA A 41 0.09 7.28 -0.09
N ALA A 42 0.34 8.16 -1.06
CA ALA A 42 -0.35 9.43 -1.17
C ALA A 42 -1.86 9.23 -1.29
N ASN A 43 -2.35 8.24 -2.03
CA ASN A 43 -3.78 7.98 -2.17
C ASN A 43 -4.45 7.65 -0.83
N ILE A 44 -3.76 6.99 0.11
CA ILE A 44 -4.27 6.73 1.46
C ILE A 44 -4.34 8.03 2.29
N PHE A 45 -3.31 8.88 2.20
CA PHE A 45 -3.22 10.10 3.02
C PHE A 45 -3.99 11.31 2.47
N THR A 46 -4.06 11.45 1.15
CA THR A 46 -4.58 12.66 0.47
C THR A 46 -6.10 12.67 0.29
N VAL A 47 -6.82 11.63 0.72
CA VAL A 47 -8.30 11.63 0.69
C VAL A 47 -8.85 12.88 1.40
N GLY A 48 -9.27 13.87 0.61
CA GLY A 48 -9.85 15.13 1.07
C GLY A 48 -8.91 16.34 1.18
N LEU A 49 -7.58 16.19 1.01
CA LEU A 49 -6.63 17.31 1.16
C LEU A 49 -6.72 18.33 0.01
N LEU A 50 -6.98 17.87 -1.22
CA LEU A 50 -7.13 18.70 -2.42
C LEU A 50 -8.57 19.15 -2.68
N ARG A 51 -9.50 18.88 -1.77
CA ARG A 51 -10.92 19.26 -1.91
C ARG A 51 -11.24 20.50 -1.07
N SER A 52 -12.27 21.24 -1.50
CA SER A 52 -12.78 22.41 -0.76
C SER A 52 -13.10 22.05 0.70
N ARG A 53 -12.97 23.01 1.63
CA ARG A 53 -13.17 22.77 3.09
C ARG A 53 -14.47 22.00 3.40
N ARG A 54 -15.55 22.29 2.68
CA ARG A 54 -16.86 21.66 2.87
C ARG A 54 -16.88 20.18 2.45
N LEU A 55 -16.24 19.86 1.32
CA LEU A 55 -16.06 18.48 0.85
C LEU A 55 -15.04 17.72 1.69
N LYS A 56 -14.04 18.41 2.25
CA LYS A 56 -13.04 17.81 3.15
C LYS A 56 -13.67 17.35 4.46
N ALA A 57 -14.61 18.11 5.01
CA ALA A 57 -15.40 17.73 6.19
C ALA A 57 -16.30 16.52 5.90
N LEU A 58 -16.98 16.49 4.74
CA LEU A 58 -17.83 15.36 4.34
C LEU A 58 -17.04 14.09 4.01
N VAL A 59 -15.81 14.21 3.53
CA VAL A 59 -14.95 13.07 3.14
C VAL A 59 -14.12 12.53 4.30
N ASN A 60 -13.77 13.36 5.28
CA ASN A 60 -13.07 12.95 6.51
C ASN A 60 -14.03 12.85 7.70
N ASP A 61 -15.19 12.24 7.47
CA ASP A 61 -16.04 11.82 8.56
C ASP A 61 -15.28 10.82 9.47
N GLU A 62 -15.70 10.71 10.72
CA GLU A 62 -15.02 9.92 11.75
C GLU A 62 -14.84 8.46 11.32
N SER A 63 -15.82 7.91 10.59
CA SER A 63 -15.79 6.56 10.02
C SER A 63 -14.60 6.35 9.07
N THR A 64 -14.37 7.25 8.11
CA THR A 64 -13.24 7.19 7.18
C THR A 64 -11.90 7.28 7.91
N ARG A 65 -11.84 8.09 8.98
CA ARG A 65 -10.63 8.21 9.81
C ARG A 65 -10.33 6.91 10.54
N GLN A 66 -11.34 6.27 11.11
CA GLN A 66 -11.24 4.97 11.76
C GLN A 66 -10.82 3.88 10.77
N HIS A 67 -11.42 3.83 9.58
CA HIS A 67 -11.02 2.88 8.54
C HIS A 67 -9.56 3.05 8.12
N ARG A 68 -9.09 4.29 8.03
CA ARG A 68 -7.68 4.58 7.72
C ARG A 68 -6.76 4.09 8.84
N ALA A 69 -7.10 4.33 10.10
CA ALA A 69 -6.32 3.85 11.23
C ALA A 69 -6.23 2.31 11.23
N MET A 70 -7.36 1.62 11.08
CA MET A 70 -7.40 0.15 11.00
C MET A 70 -6.60 -0.39 9.81
N ALA A 71 -6.70 0.25 8.65
CA ALA A 71 -5.92 -0.11 7.47
C ALA A 71 -4.41 0.05 7.72
N ILE A 72 -3.97 1.16 8.32
CA ILE A 72 -2.56 1.38 8.66
C ILE A 72 -2.07 0.30 9.64
N THR A 73 -2.87 -0.06 10.65
CA THR A 73 -2.54 -1.15 11.57
C THR A 73 -2.36 -2.47 10.83
N SER A 74 -3.20 -2.78 9.84
CA SER A 74 -3.04 -3.98 9.02
C SER A 74 -1.74 -3.95 8.19
N GLY A 75 -1.38 -2.78 7.65
CA GLY A 75 -0.13 -2.58 6.93
C GLY A 75 1.09 -2.79 7.83
N PHE A 76 1.07 -2.25 9.05
CA PHE A 76 2.11 -2.45 10.04
C PHE A 76 2.36 -3.94 10.35
N TRP A 77 1.28 -4.69 10.60
CA TRP A 77 1.41 -6.13 10.85
C TRP A 77 1.92 -6.90 9.62
N ALA A 78 1.47 -6.52 8.41
CA ALA A 78 1.99 -7.08 7.18
C ALA A 78 3.49 -6.80 7.00
N ALA A 79 3.94 -5.58 7.32
CA ALA A 79 5.35 -5.21 7.30
C ALA A 79 6.18 -6.06 8.26
N LEU A 80 5.69 -6.23 9.49
CA LEU A 80 6.36 -7.01 10.53
C LEU A 80 6.50 -8.49 10.11
N VAL A 81 5.42 -9.09 9.64
CA VAL A 81 5.42 -10.50 9.17
C VAL A 81 6.33 -10.65 7.95
N ALA A 82 6.26 -9.73 6.98
CA ALA A 82 7.12 -9.77 5.80
C ALA A 82 8.61 -9.63 6.17
N ALA A 83 8.94 -8.71 7.08
CA ALA A 83 10.31 -8.53 7.56
C ALA A 83 10.82 -9.80 8.24
N LEU A 84 10.05 -10.38 9.16
CA LEU A 84 10.42 -11.63 9.84
C LEU A 84 10.66 -12.78 8.86
N LEU A 85 9.74 -12.99 7.92
CA LEU A 85 9.85 -14.06 6.93
C LEU A 85 11.07 -13.87 6.02
N LEU A 86 11.32 -12.64 5.57
CA LEU A 86 12.47 -12.35 4.71
C LEU A 86 13.79 -12.42 5.47
N SER A 87 13.82 -12.07 6.76
CA SER A 87 15.00 -12.28 7.61
C SER A 87 15.34 -13.76 7.75
N LEU A 88 14.35 -14.62 7.96
CA LEU A 88 14.55 -16.07 7.97
C LEU A 88 15.02 -16.57 6.60
N LEU A 89 14.38 -16.12 5.52
CA LEU A 89 14.72 -16.56 4.17
C LEU A 89 16.13 -16.12 3.74
N ALA A 90 16.59 -14.96 4.20
CA ALA A 90 17.95 -14.46 3.96
C ALA A 90 19.05 -15.35 4.58
N THR A 91 18.71 -16.21 5.55
CA THR A 91 19.64 -17.23 6.08
C THR A 91 19.83 -18.41 5.13
N LEU A 92 18.86 -18.63 4.23
CA LEU A 92 18.84 -19.75 3.29
C LEU A 92 19.26 -19.35 1.88
N LEU A 93 18.97 -18.10 1.48
CA LEU A 93 19.16 -17.58 0.13
C LEU A 93 19.81 -16.20 0.18
N PRO A 94 20.78 -15.90 -0.70
CA PRO A 94 21.35 -14.55 -0.79
C PRO A 94 20.28 -13.58 -1.30
N MET A 95 19.83 -12.67 -0.43
CA MET A 95 18.86 -11.63 -0.77
C MET A 95 19.52 -10.26 -0.79
N THR A 96 19.24 -9.47 -1.83
CA THR A 96 19.70 -8.08 -1.90
C THR A 96 18.85 -7.21 -0.99
N ALA A 97 19.47 -6.21 -0.35
CA ALA A 97 18.75 -5.26 0.51
C ALA A 97 17.61 -4.55 -0.24
N ILE A 98 17.82 -4.25 -1.53
CA ILE A 98 16.83 -3.62 -2.41
C ILE A 98 15.62 -4.54 -2.60
N LEU A 99 15.82 -5.81 -2.96
CA LEU A 99 14.72 -6.75 -3.14
C LEU A 99 13.91 -6.93 -1.84
N THR A 100 14.61 -7.09 -0.71
CA THR A 100 13.98 -7.22 0.61
C THR A 100 13.12 -6.00 0.94
N ALA A 101 13.67 -4.79 0.82
CA ALA A 101 12.93 -3.56 1.10
C ALA A 101 11.71 -3.42 0.18
N ARG A 102 11.85 -3.74 -1.11
CA ARG A 102 10.77 -3.65 -2.09
C ARG A 102 9.63 -4.60 -1.76
N THR A 103 9.93 -5.83 -1.37
CA THR A 103 8.92 -6.82 -0.99
C THR A 103 8.17 -6.38 0.27
N ILE A 104 8.88 -5.91 1.30
CA ILE A 104 8.26 -5.42 2.55
C ILE A 104 7.33 -4.24 2.25
N LEU A 105 7.82 -3.23 1.53
CA LEU A 105 7.04 -2.03 1.22
C LEU A 105 5.80 -2.35 0.38
N THR A 106 5.94 -3.25 -0.60
CA THR A 106 4.82 -3.71 -1.43
C THR A 106 3.78 -4.45 -0.59
N ALA A 107 4.20 -5.42 0.24
CA ALA A 107 3.30 -6.18 1.11
C ALA A 107 2.54 -5.25 2.08
N THR A 108 3.26 -4.30 2.69
CA THR A 108 2.71 -3.28 3.60
C THR A 108 1.60 -2.48 2.92
N LEU A 109 1.89 -1.92 1.74
CA LEU A 109 0.93 -1.07 1.03
C LEU A 109 -0.25 -1.88 0.51
N VAL A 110 -0.02 -3.07 -0.05
CA VAL A 110 -1.09 -3.95 -0.53
C VAL A 110 -2.04 -4.29 0.61
N ALA A 111 -1.54 -4.72 1.77
CA ALA A 111 -2.37 -5.00 2.94
C ALA A 111 -3.17 -3.78 3.39
N THR A 112 -2.52 -2.61 3.44
CA THR A 112 -3.19 -1.35 3.81
C THR A 112 -4.31 -0.99 2.84
N LEU A 113 -4.05 -1.04 1.53
CA LEU A 113 -5.01 -0.68 0.48
C LEU A 113 -6.20 -1.65 0.46
N VAL A 114 -5.94 -2.95 0.55
CA VAL A 114 -6.98 -3.99 0.55
C VAL A 114 -7.86 -3.90 1.80
N SER A 115 -7.27 -3.72 2.98
CA SER A 115 -8.02 -3.54 4.22
C SER A 115 -8.90 -2.29 4.16
N PHE A 116 -8.36 -1.17 3.69
CA PHE A 116 -9.13 0.06 3.52
C PHE A 116 -10.29 -0.12 2.54
N ALA A 117 -10.02 -0.72 1.38
CA ALA A 117 -11.04 -1.00 0.36
C ALA A 117 -12.15 -1.92 0.89
N THR A 118 -11.80 -2.91 1.70
CA THR A 118 -12.74 -3.84 2.32
C THR A 118 -13.65 -3.13 3.33
N LEU A 119 -13.09 -2.27 4.18
CA LEU A 119 -13.86 -1.51 5.17
C LEU A 119 -14.82 -0.52 4.49
N GLU A 120 -14.37 0.16 3.43
CA GLU A 120 -15.21 1.03 2.60
C GLU A 120 -16.35 0.28 1.91
N LEU A 121 -16.10 -0.95 1.41
CA LEU A 121 -17.15 -1.77 0.81
C LEU A 121 -18.18 -2.23 1.83
N ARG A 122 -17.73 -2.60 3.04
CA ARG A 122 -18.63 -3.02 4.13
C ARG A 122 -19.50 -1.88 4.63
N ALA A 123 -18.96 -0.67 4.73
CA ALA A 123 -19.72 0.50 5.16
C ALA A 123 -20.71 1.02 4.09
N ALA A 124 -20.49 0.66 2.82
CA ALA A 124 -21.39 1.02 1.71
C ALA A 124 -22.51 -0.01 1.47
N ARG A 125 -22.54 -1.10 2.23
CA ARG A 125 -23.55 -2.16 2.17
C ARG A 125 -24.50 -2.04 3.34
#